data_AF-A0A954YXL4-F1
#
_entry.id   AF-A0A954YXL4-F1
#
_cell.length_a   1.000
_cell.length_b   1.000
_cell.length_c   1.000
_cell.angle_alpha   90.00
_cell.angle_beta   90.00
_cell.angle_gamma   90.00
#
_symmetry.space_group_name_H-M   'P 1'
#
loop_
_entity.id
_entity.type
_entity.pdbx_description
1 polymer ?
#
loop_
_entity_poly.entity_id
_entity_poly.type
_entity_poly.pdbx_seq_one_letter_code
_entity_poly.pdbx_strand_id
1 'polypeptide(L)'
;MRRSIRRGVGVCLAIACLLAVPAIGLASDRHSADESLYSAEQYVGWIDYLASDELEGRGTGQEGIDRAGDFIASVWESFGVEPAGDEGSFFQ
;
A
#
# COMPACT_ATOMS: atom_id res chain seq x y z
N MET A 1 -27.86 -19.82 -47.87
CA MET A 1 -26.97 -18.64 -47.90
C MET A 1 -26.70 -18.04 -46.50
N ARG A 2 -26.18 -18.78 -45.50
CA ARG A 2 -25.89 -18.22 -44.15
C ARG A 2 -24.64 -18.80 -43.48
N ARG A 3 -23.55 -18.99 -44.23
CA ARG A 3 -22.24 -19.46 -43.71
C ARG A 3 -21.14 -18.37 -43.72
N SER A 4 -21.38 -17.17 -44.26
CA SER A 4 -20.34 -16.13 -44.41
C SER A 4 -20.21 -15.15 -43.22
N ILE A 5 -21.23 -15.02 -42.36
CA ILE A 5 -21.23 -14.01 -41.28
C ILE A 5 -20.29 -14.41 -40.11
N ARG A 6 -20.08 -15.71 -39.87
CA ARG A 6 -19.23 -16.21 -38.77
C ARG A 6 -17.72 -16.05 -39.01
N ARG A 7 -17.28 -15.86 -40.26
CA ARG A 7 -15.86 -15.72 -40.62
C ARG A 7 -15.36 -14.28 -40.52
N GLY A 8 -16.24 -13.29 -40.75
CA GLY A 8 -15.87 -11.87 -40.70
C GLY A 8 -15.74 -11.31 -39.27
N VAL A 9 -16.62 -11.73 -38.35
CA VAL A 9 -16.61 -11.24 -36.96
C VAL A 9 -15.34 -11.67 -36.19
N GLY A 10 -14.85 -12.89 -36.44
CA GLY A 10 -13.63 -13.39 -35.78
C GLY A 10 -12.35 -12.68 -36.24
N VAL A 11 -12.28 -12.27 -37.52
CA VAL A 11 -11.10 -11.58 -38.08
C VAL A 11 -11.06 -10.12 -37.63
N CYS A 12 -12.22 -9.44 -37.53
CA CYS A 12 -12.29 -8.07 -37.00
C CYS A 12 -11.96 -7.98 -35.50
N LEU A 13 -12.34 -9.00 -34.69
CA LEU A 13 -12.04 -9.02 -33.26
C LEU A 13 -10.53 -9.25 -32.97
N ALA A 14 -9.87 -10.07 -33.79
CA ALA A 14 -8.44 -10.36 -33.64
C ALA A 14 -7.53 -9.18 -34.05
N ILE A 15 -7.94 -8.38 -35.04
CA ILE A 15 -7.16 -7.21 -35.52
C ILE A 15 -7.27 -6.02 -34.55
N ALA A 16 -8.44 -5.82 -33.91
CA ALA A 16 -8.61 -4.79 -32.88
C ALA A 16 -7.74 -5.04 -31.63
N CYS A 17 -7.45 -6.31 -31.32
CA CYS A 17 -6.64 -6.68 -30.16
C CYS A 17 -5.12 -6.53 -30.40
N LEU A 18 -4.66 -6.54 -31.66
CA LEU A 18 -3.23 -6.47 -32.01
C LEU A 18 -2.69 -5.02 -32.13
N LEU A 19 -3.57 -4.03 -32.32
CA LEU A 19 -3.17 -2.61 -32.46
C LEU A 19 -3.17 -1.82 -31.15
N ALA A 20 -3.70 -2.38 -30.06
CA ALA A 20 -3.82 -1.70 -28.76
C ALA A 20 -2.61 -1.94 -27.82
N VAL A 21 -1.59 -2.70 -28.23
CA VAL A 21 -0.57 -3.23 -27.31
C VAL A 21 0.71 -2.38 -27.11
N PRO A 22 1.12 -1.39 -27.94
CA PRO A 22 2.37 -0.70 -27.65
C PRO A 22 2.22 0.53 -26.72
N ALA A 23 1.03 0.80 -26.16
CA ALA A 23 0.84 1.94 -25.25
C ALA A 23 1.04 1.59 -23.76
N ILE A 24 1.12 0.31 -23.40
CA ILE A 24 1.23 -0.12 -21.99
C ILE A 24 2.72 -0.28 -21.57
N GLY A 25 3.66 -0.13 -22.51
CA GLY A 25 5.08 -0.46 -22.31
C GLY A 25 6.00 0.64 -21.74
N LEU A 26 5.49 1.78 -21.25
CA LEU A 26 6.34 2.86 -20.67
C LEU A 26 5.83 3.36 -19.31
N ALA A 27 5.25 2.47 -18.50
CA ALA A 27 5.31 2.68 -17.06
C ALA A 27 6.71 2.27 -16.60
N SER A 28 7.72 3.09 -16.92
CA SER A 28 8.94 3.08 -16.12
C SER A 28 8.51 3.21 -14.67
N ASP A 29 8.88 2.23 -13.84
CA ASP A 29 8.93 2.38 -12.39
C ASP A 29 9.86 3.56 -12.07
N ARG A 30 9.29 4.76 -12.13
CA ARG A 30 9.83 5.92 -11.43
C ARG A 30 9.36 5.77 -9.99
N HIS A 31 10.00 4.84 -9.27
CA HIS A 31 10.38 5.15 -7.90
C HIS A 31 11.48 6.21 -8.00
N SER A 32 11.11 7.40 -8.47
CA SER A 32 11.92 8.59 -8.29
C SER A 32 12.10 8.72 -6.78
N ALA A 33 13.36 8.85 -6.37
CA ALA A 33 13.77 9.16 -5.00
C ALA A 33 13.30 10.58 -4.62
N ASP A 34 11.98 10.77 -4.65
CA ASP A 34 11.28 12.04 -4.54
C ASP A 34 10.52 12.01 -3.20
N GLU A 35 11.10 12.70 -2.22
CA GLU A 35 10.61 13.01 -0.86
C GLU A 35 10.05 11.82 -0.05
N SER A 36 10.93 10.99 0.52
CA SER A 36 10.50 10.07 1.58
C SER A 36 10.03 10.87 2.80
N LEU A 37 8.86 10.55 3.34
CA LEU A 37 8.29 11.18 4.55
C LEU A 37 9.15 10.98 5.81
N TYR A 38 10.16 10.12 5.72
CA TYR A 38 11.06 9.74 6.80
C TYR A 38 12.42 9.33 6.23
N SER A 39 13.46 9.39 7.07
CA SER A 39 14.79 8.89 6.75
C SER A 39 14.90 7.37 7.02
N ALA A 40 15.89 6.72 6.42
CA ALA A 40 16.16 5.30 6.67
C ALA A 40 16.44 5.04 8.16
N GLU A 41 17.15 5.96 8.83
CA GLU A 41 17.47 5.87 10.26
C GLU A 41 16.20 5.98 11.13
N GLN A 42 15.25 6.85 10.78
CA GLN A 42 13.98 6.94 11.48
C GLN A 42 13.18 5.64 11.35
N TYR A 43 13.11 5.09 10.13
CA TYR A 43 12.44 3.82 9.87
C TYR A 43 13.02 2.67 10.69
N VAL A 44 14.36 2.55 10.70
CA VAL A 44 15.05 1.55 11.52
C VAL A 44 14.78 1.79 13.00
N GLY A 45 14.81 3.04 13.48
CA GLY A 45 14.50 3.36 14.88
C GLY A 45 13.09 2.93 15.31
N TRP A 46 12.09 3.05 14.44
CA TRP A 46 10.74 2.54 14.74
C TRP A 46 10.71 1.01 14.84
N ILE A 47 11.43 0.31 13.96
CA ILE A 47 11.56 -1.15 14.03
C ILE A 47 12.25 -1.55 15.33
N ASP A 48 13.36 -0.89 15.67
CA ASP A 48 14.13 -1.19 16.87
C ASP A 48 13.27 -1.03 18.14
N TYR A 49 12.49 0.05 18.23
CA TYR A 49 11.55 0.24 19.35
C TYR A 49 10.48 -0.85 19.39
N LEU A 50 9.82 -1.13 18.25
CA LEU A 50 8.75 -2.14 18.17
C LEU A 50 9.24 -3.58 18.41
N ALA A 51 10.55 -3.82 18.27
CA ALA A 51 11.21 -5.08 18.54
C ALA A 51 11.97 -5.09 19.87
N SER A 52 11.96 -3.98 20.62
CA SER A 52 12.72 -3.85 21.85
C SER A 52 12.13 -4.68 22.99
N ASP A 53 13.01 -5.03 23.95
CA ASP A 53 12.61 -5.66 25.21
C ASP A 53 11.70 -4.74 26.05
N GLU A 54 11.70 -3.44 25.79
CA GLU A 54 10.86 -2.48 26.52
C GLU A 54 9.39 -2.84 26.40
N LEU A 55 8.94 -3.33 25.23
CA LEU A 55 7.55 -3.73 25.02
C LEU A 55 7.22 -5.06 25.70
N GLU A 56 8.20 -5.87 26.10
CA GLU A 56 8.03 -7.18 26.76
C GLU A 56 7.22 -8.22 25.95
N GLY A 57 6.87 -7.89 24.70
CA GLY A 57 5.98 -8.67 23.84
C GLY A 57 4.78 -7.85 23.36
N ARG A 58 4.03 -8.36 22.39
CA ARG A 58 2.84 -7.68 21.83
C ARG A 58 1.67 -8.67 21.67
N GLY A 59 1.56 -9.59 22.63
CA GLY A 59 0.47 -10.55 22.67
C GLY A 59 -0.85 -9.88 23.06
N THR A 60 -1.98 -10.43 22.63
CA THR A 60 -3.30 -9.91 23.01
C THR A 60 -3.47 -9.89 24.53
N GLY A 61 -3.88 -8.73 25.06
CA GLY A 61 -4.10 -8.52 26.50
C GLY A 61 -2.82 -8.29 27.33
N GLN A 62 -1.68 -8.03 26.69
CA GLN A 62 -0.43 -7.65 27.36
C GLN A 62 -0.18 -6.15 27.19
N GLU A 63 0.40 -5.50 28.19
CA GLU A 63 0.67 -4.04 28.16
C GLU A 63 1.52 -3.60 26.97
N GLY A 64 2.37 -4.49 26.43
CA GLY A 64 3.19 -4.18 25.28
C GLY A 64 2.42 -3.95 23.97
N ILE A 65 1.23 -4.54 23.79
CA ILE A 65 0.40 -4.23 22.60
C ILE A 65 -0.18 -2.82 22.68
N ASP A 66 -0.55 -2.38 23.88
CA ASP A 66 -1.10 -1.05 24.13
C ASP A 66 -0.02 0.01 23.88
N ARG A 67 1.17 -0.18 24.46
CA ARG A 67 2.33 0.72 24.24
C ARG A 67 2.77 0.78 22.78
N ALA A 68 2.73 -0.35 22.07
CA ALA A 68 3.00 -0.37 20.63
C ALA A 68 1.95 0.42 19.84
N GLY A 69 0.67 0.30 20.22
CA GLY A 69 -0.42 1.07 19.64
C GLY A 69 -0.23 2.58 19.84
N ASP A 70 0.07 3.00 21.07
CA ASP A 70 0.35 4.41 21.41
C ASP A 70 1.52 4.97 20.60
N PHE A 71 2.59 4.19 20.47
CA PHE A 71 3.74 4.57 19.66
C PHE A 71 3.35 4.78 18.19
N ILE A 72 2.61 3.86 17.58
CA ILE A 72 2.17 3.97 16.18
C ILE A 72 1.25 5.20 16.01
N ALA A 73 0.33 5.42 16.94
CA ALA A 73 -0.53 6.61 16.95
C ALA A 73 0.29 7.90 16.97
N SER A 74 1.34 7.97 17.80
CA SER A 74 2.23 9.15 17.86
C SER A 74 2.99 9.39 16.54
N VAL A 75 3.41 8.32 15.84
CA VAL A 75 4.05 8.44 14.52
C VAL A 75 3.06 8.97 13.49
N TRP A 76 1.82 8.50 13.52
CA TRP A 76 0.76 8.98 12.63
C TRP A 76 0.38 10.44 12.89
N GLU A 77 0.27 10.82 14.16
CA GLU A 77 0.06 12.22 14.55
C GLU A 77 1.19 13.11 14.05
N SER A 78 2.45 12.64 14.12
CA SER A 78 3.60 13.39 13.58
C SER A 78 3.56 13.61 12.07
N PHE A 79 2.81 12.77 11.34
CA PHE A 79 2.54 12.94 9.91
C PHE A 79 1.26 13.73 9.62
N GLY A 80 0.55 14.19 10.64
CA GLY A 80 -0.71 14.93 10.50
C GLY A 80 -1.86 14.06 10.01
N VAL A 81 -1.81 12.75 10.29
CA VAL A 81 -2.92 11.84 9.99
C VAL A 81 -4.07 12.13 10.94
N GLU A 82 -5.27 12.37 10.40
CA GLU A 82 -6.47 12.54 11.20
C GLU A 82 -6.94 11.17 11.73
N PRO A 83 -7.23 11.04 13.04
CA PRO A 83 -7.76 9.82 13.61
C PRO A 83 -9.16 9.47 13.08
N ALA A 84 -9.45 8.18 12.96
CA ALA A 84 -10.70 7.66 12.40
C ALA A 84 -11.31 6.48 13.19
N GLY A 85 -10.80 6.25 14.39
CA GLY A 85 -11.29 5.28 15.35
C GLY A 85 -12.34 5.84 16.29
N ASP A 86 -12.62 5.11 17.36
CA ASP A 86 -13.68 5.45 18.30
C ASP A 86 -13.43 6.81 18.95
N GLU A 87 -14.49 7.62 19.04
CA GLU A 87 -14.47 8.98 19.60
C GLU A 87 -13.43 9.92 18.96
N GLY A 88 -13.02 9.65 17.72
CA GLY A 88 -11.97 10.42 17.04
C GLY A 88 -10.56 10.06 17.53
N SER A 89 -10.36 8.82 17.98
CA SER A 89 -9.05 8.27 18.34
C SER A 89 -8.41 7.48 17.19
N PHE A 90 -7.20 6.95 17.38
CA PHE A 90 -6.58 6.03 16.43
C PHE A 90 -6.94 4.55 16.67
N PHE A 91 -7.80 4.27 17.66
CA PHE A 91 -8.04 2.92 18.18
C PHE A 91 -9.42 2.37 17.77
N GLN A 92 -9.54 1.04 17.75
CA GLN A 92 -10.71 0.28 17.29
C GLN A 92 -11.40 -0.47 18.42
#